data_AF-A0A9P4LJ21-F1
#
_entry.id   AF-A0A9P4LJ21-F1
#
_cell.length_a   1.000
_cell.length_b   1.000
_cell.length_c   1.000
_cell.angle_alpha   90.00
_cell.angle_beta   90.00
_cell.angle_gamma   90.00
#
_symmetry.space_group_name_H-M   'P 1'
#
loop_
_entity.id
_entity.type
_entity.pdbx_description
1 polymer ?
#
loop_
_entity_poly.entity_id
_entity_poly.type
_entity_poly.pdbx_seq_one_letter_code
_entity_poly.pdbx_strand_id
1 'polypeptide(L)'
;ETLKTTALANCRLLYGSDRFKFYDILQSMDEEENTFCIALVCSREGESKILRMAVDDCPIKAIRSMVVRLQKDCFPVLMNVGAGLQSGGQLGYSNELTGKFELAEPMRFFKPDGAVDDTQTL
;
A
#
# COMPACT_ATOMS: atom_id res chain seq x y z
N GLU A 1 1.16 8.06 -16.93
CA GLU A 1 0.42 7.48 -15.78
C GLU A 1 0.68 8.30 -14.53
N THR A 2 -0.37 8.61 -13.78
CA THR A 2 -0.33 9.54 -12.64
C THR A 2 0.27 8.84 -11.40
N LEU A 3 1.15 9.51 -10.63
CA LEU A 3 1.75 8.97 -9.38
C LEU A 3 0.71 8.38 -8.41
N LYS A 4 -0.50 8.95 -8.41
CA LYS A 4 -1.65 8.46 -7.64
C LYS A 4 -2.02 7.02 -8.01
N THR A 5 -2.06 6.68 -9.30
CA THR A 5 -2.43 5.33 -9.77
C THR A 5 -1.42 4.29 -9.29
N THR A 6 -0.12 4.58 -9.41
CA THR A 6 0.96 3.71 -8.92
C THR A 6 0.87 3.53 -7.41
N ALA A 7 0.61 4.60 -6.67
CA ALA A 7 0.49 4.52 -5.21
C ALA A 7 -0.70 3.64 -4.78
N LEU A 8 -1.87 3.84 -5.39
CA LEU A 8 -3.07 3.05 -5.08
C LEU A 8 -2.93 1.56 -5.43
N ALA A 9 -2.25 1.24 -6.54
CA ALA A 9 -1.94 -0.14 -6.90
C ALA A 9 -1.07 -0.81 -5.84
N ASN A 10 -0.01 -0.13 -5.38
CA ASN A 10 0.84 -0.62 -4.29
C ASN A 10 0.06 -0.78 -2.97
N CYS A 11 -0.85 0.14 -2.64
CA CYS A 11 -1.71 0.01 -1.46
C CYS A 11 -2.55 -1.26 -1.49
N ARG A 12 -3.14 -1.60 -2.65
CA ARG A 12 -3.94 -2.82 -2.82
C ARG A 12 -3.12 -4.10 -2.64
N LEU A 13 -1.84 -4.08 -3.06
CA LEU A 13 -0.92 -5.19 -2.81
C LEU A 13 -0.63 -5.35 -1.32
N LEU A 14 -0.33 -4.25 -0.60
CA LEU A 14 0.07 -4.32 0.81
C LEU A 14 -1.09 -4.61 1.77
N TYR A 15 -2.24 -3.97 1.55
CA TYR A 15 -3.35 -3.94 2.49
C TYR A 15 -4.56 -4.78 2.04
N GLY A 16 -4.44 -5.40 0.87
CA GLY A 16 -5.45 -6.23 0.23
C GLY A 16 -6.42 -5.44 -0.64
N SER A 17 -7.01 -6.13 -1.61
CA SER A 17 -8.02 -5.59 -2.52
C SER A 17 -9.37 -6.22 -2.21
N ASP A 18 -10.21 -5.51 -1.47
CA ASP A 18 -11.59 -5.93 -1.16
C ASP A 18 -12.57 -4.95 -1.79
N ARG A 19 -13.75 -5.43 -2.21
CA ARG A 19 -14.82 -4.60 -2.79
C ARG A 19 -15.27 -3.48 -1.84
N PHE A 20 -15.15 -3.69 -0.53
CA PHE A 20 -15.58 -2.71 0.48
C PHE A 20 -14.42 -1.90 1.08
N LYS A 21 -13.19 -2.07 0.58
CA LYS A 21 -12.02 -1.28 0.99
C LYS A 21 -11.68 -0.24 -0.07
N PHE A 22 -11.71 1.02 0.33
CA PHE A 22 -11.36 2.15 -0.53
C PHE A 22 -10.09 2.81 -0.01
N TYR A 23 -9.11 2.98 -0.89
CA TYR A 23 -7.86 3.68 -0.56
C TYR A 23 -7.86 5.04 -1.23
N ASP A 24 -7.49 6.07 -0.48
CA ASP A 24 -7.27 7.41 -1.02
C ASP A 24 -6.03 8.07 -0.42
N ILE A 25 -5.52 9.05 -1.14
CA ILE A 25 -4.38 9.87 -0.72
C ILE A 25 -4.91 11.29 -0.52
N LEU A 26 -4.95 11.72 0.73
CA LEU A 26 -5.36 13.05 1.12
C LEU A 26 -4.13 13.95 1.26
N GLN A 27 -4.28 15.21 0.85
CA GLN A 27 -3.30 16.26 1.05
C GLN A 27 -3.89 17.32 1.97
N SER A 28 -3.12 17.73 2.96
CA SER A 28 -3.42 18.83 3.87
C SER A 28 -2.19 19.72 4.00
N MET A 29 -2.39 20.96 4.40
CA MET A 29 -1.33 21.94 4.66
C MET A 29 -1.49 22.44 6.08
N ASP A 30 -0.38 22.49 6.80
CA ASP A 30 -0.26 23.20 8.07
C ASP A 30 0.25 24.61 7.77
N GLU A 31 -0.60 25.61 8.00
CA GLU A 31 -0.28 27.02 7.72
C GLU A 31 0.71 27.61 8.74
N GLU A 32 0.76 27.09 9.97
CA GLU A 32 1.64 27.60 11.02
C GLU A 32 3.10 27.18 10.77
N GLU A 33 3.29 25.89 10.48
CA GLU A 33 4.61 25.31 10.22
C GLU A 33 5.02 25.38 8.74
N ASN A 34 4.11 25.82 7.86
CA ASN A 34 4.28 25.87 6.40
C ASN A 34 4.72 24.50 5.83
N THR A 35 4.09 23.43 6.32
CA THR A 35 4.38 22.05 5.89
C THR A 35 3.17 21.39 5.23
N PHE A 36 3.44 20.42 4.36
CA PHE A 36 2.44 19.68 3.62
C PHE A 36 2.38 18.24 4.15
N CYS A 37 1.19 17.83 4.56
CA CYS A 37 0.92 16.49 5.04
C CYS A 37 0.18 15.70 3.96
N ILE A 38 0.71 14.52 3.64
CA ILE A 38 0.08 13.53 2.77
C ILE A 38 -0.28 12.32 3.61
N ALA A 39 -1.56 11.98 3.66
CA ALA A 39 -2.07 10.84 4.41
C ALA A 39 -2.65 9.79 3.45
N LEU A 40 -2.21 8.54 3.61
CA LEU A 40 -2.87 7.39 3.00
C LEU A 40 -4.01 6.95 3.92
N VAL A 41 -5.24 6.99 3.42
CA VAL A 41 -6.44 6.62 4.17
C VAL A 41 -7.06 5.37 3.55
N CYS A 42 -7.48 4.45 4.41
CA CYS A 42 -8.34 3.34 4.04
C CYS A 42 -9.71 3.55 4.68
N SER A 43 -10.76 3.50 3.86
CA SER A 43 -12.15 3.58 4.29
C SER A 43 -12.84 2.23 4.06
N ARG A 44 -13.60 1.77 5.06
CA ARG A 44 -14.41 0.55 5.01
C ARG A 44 -15.64 0.72 5.90
N GLU A 45 -16.81 0.38 5.36
CA GLU A 45 -18.07 0.29 6.12
C GLU A 45 -18.41 1.56 6.94
N GLY A 46 -18.06 2.74 6.44
CA GLY A 46 -18.33 4.03 7.10
C GLY A 46 -17.24 4.49 8.06
N GLU A 47 -16.22 3.66 8.33
CA GLU A 47 -15.05 4.03 9.10
C GLU A 47 -13.86 4.36 8.19
N SER A 48 -12.97 5.23 8.65
CA SER A 48 -11.74 5.60 7.95
C SER A 48 -10.55 5.55 8.90
N LYS A 49 -9.46 4.89 8.48
CA LYS A 49 -8.20 4.81 9.22
C LYS A 49 -7.06 5.37 8.37
N ILE A 50 -6.23 6.21 8.98
CA ILE A 50 -4.96 6.64 8.39
C ILE A 50 -3.98 5.47 8.49
N LEU A 51 -3.52 4.98 7.35
CA LEU A 51 -2.55 3.90 7.28
C LEU A 51 -1.12 4.44 7.37
N ARG A 52 -0.86 5.57 6.73
CA ARG A 52 0.47 6.21 6.65
C ARG A 52 0.35 7.71 6.51
N MET A 53 1.41 8.38 6.93
CA MET A 53 1.56 9.82 6.80
C MET A 53 2.98 10.16 6.32
N ALA A 54 3.10 11.18 5.47
CA ALA A 54 4.35 11.78 5.07
C ALA A 54 4.19 13.30 5.14
N VAL A 55 5.14 13.99 5.77
CA VAL A 55 5.14 15.45 5.91
C VAL A 55 6.41 15.98 5.29
N ASP A 56 6.31 17.08 4.54
CA ASP A 56 7.45 17.73 3.88
C ASP A 56 7.19 19.23 3.67
N ASP A 57 8.25 20.00 3.36
CA ASP A 57 8.18 21.44 3.06
C ASP A 57 7.52 21.74 1.70
N CYS A 58 7.32 20.70 0.89
CA CYS A 58 6.82 20.78 -0.48
C CYS A 58 5.83 19.65 -0.74
N PRO A 59 4.64 19.94 -1.31
CA PRO A 59 3.62 18.91 -1.51
C PRO A 59 4.08 17.81 -2.47
N ILE A 60 4.91 18.17 -3.46
CA ILE A 60 5.47 17.20 -4.41
C ILE A 60 6.47 16.26 -3.72
N LYS A 61 7.30 16.79 -2.81
CA LYS A 61 8.23 15.95 -2.04
C LYS A 61 7.49 15.02 -1.08
N ALA A 62 6.46 15.51 -0.39
CA ALA A 62 5.64 14.71 0.50
C ALA A 62 4.95 13.55 -0.24
N ILE A 63 4.33 13.83 -1.40
CA ILE A 63 3.70 12.79 -2.25
C ILE A 63 4.76 11.79 -2.73
N ARG A 64 5.89 12.28 -3.24
CA ARG A 64 6.98 11.40 -3.71
C ARG A 64 7.49 10.51 -2.59
N SER A 65 7.67 11.04 -1.39
CA SER A 65 8.09 10.29 -0.20
C SER A 65 7.11 9.17 0.14
N MET A 66 5.81 9.46 0.10
CA MET A 66 4.75 8.46 0.28
C MET A 66 4.82 7.35 -0.78
N VAL A 67 4.89 7.71 -2.08
CA VAL A 67 4.92 6.73 -3.17
C VAL A 67 6.17 5.86 -3.11
N VAL A 68 7.35 6.46 -2.89
CA VAL A 68 8.61 5.72 -2.79
C VAL A 68 8.60 4.74 -1.61
N ARG A 69 8.02 5.12 -0.46
CA ARG A 69 7.86 4.21 0.68
C ARG A 69 6.94 3.04 0.35
N LEU A 70 5.79 3.31 -0.30
CA LEU A 70 4.88 2.25 -0.74
C LEU A 70 5.56 1.27 -1.71
N GLN A 71 6.34 1.77 -2.67
CA GLN A 71 7.09 0.93 -3.61
C GLN A 71 8.14 0.07 -2.91
N LYS A 72 8.91 0.65 -1.98
CA LYS A 72 9.92 -0.09 -1.20
C LYS A 72 9.31 -1.20 -0.37
N ASP A 73 8.12 -0.98 0.17
CA ASP A 73 7.44 -1.97 1.00
C ASP A 73 6.76 -3.07 0.18
N CYS A 74 6.35 -2.77 -1.06
CA CYS A 74 5.90 -3.78 -2.00
C CYS A 74 7.03 -4.67 -2.52
N PHE A 75 8.26 -4.16 -2.55
CA PHE A 75 9.38 -4.87 -3.17
C PHE A 75 9.64 -6.25 -2.53
N PRO A 76 9.72 -6.40 -1.18
CA PRO A 76 9.82 -7.71 -0.55
C PRO A 76 8.65 -8.64 -0.87
N VAL A 77 7.42 -8.10 -0.98
CA VAL A 77 6.24 -8.90 -1.34
C VAL A 77 6.40 -9.45 -2.75
N LEU A 78 6.82 -8.63 -3.71
CA LEU A 78 7.06 -9.06 -5.09
C LEU A 78 8.23 -10.04 -5.21
N MET A 79 9.25 -9.92 -4.36
CA MET A 79 10.38 -10.86 -4.33
C MET A 79 10.02 -12.21 -3.70
N ASN A 80 9.03 -12.24 -2.78
CA ASN A 80 8.57 -13.46 -2.12
C ASN A 80 7.43 -14.16 -2.87
N VAL A 81 6.62 -13.41 -3.63
CA VAL A 81 5.56 -13.93 -4.49
C VAL A 81 6.14 -14.22 -5.87
N GLY A 82 6.54 -15.48 -6.11
CA GLY A 82 6.88 -15.92 -7.46
C GLY A 82 5.70 -15.80 -8.44
N ALA A 83 5.98 -15.79 -9.75
CA ALA A 83 4.94 -15.76 -10.78
C ALA A 83 3.90 -16.88 -10.56
N GLY A 84 2.61 -16.54 -10.64
CA GLY A 84 1.49 -17.48 -10.44
C GLY A 84 1.10 -17.74 -8.98
N LEU A 85 1.78 -17.14 -7.99
CA LEU A 85 1.38 -17.25 -6.58
C LEU A 85 0.30 -16.22 -6.24
N GLN A 86 -0.79 -16.69 -5.63
CA GLN A 86 -1.85 -15.83 -5.14
C GLN A 86 -1.61 -15.52 -3.66
N SER A 87 -1.51 -14.24 -3.34
CA SER A 87 -1.48 -13.74 -1.97
C SER A 87 -2.90 -13.36 -1.53
N GLY A 88 -3.38 -13.97 -0.45
CA GLY A 88 -4.64 -13.60 0.20
C GLY A 88 -4.41 -12.80 1.48
N GLY A 89 -5.31 -11.87 1.79
CA GLY A 89 -5.30 -11.14 3.06
C GLY A 89 -4.42 -9.89 3.09
N GLN A 90 -4.26 -9.33 4.29
CA GLN A 90 -3.42 -8.16 4.55
C GLN A 90 -1.97 -8.62 4.74
N LEU A 91 -1.02 -8.05 3.97
CA LEU A 91 0.38 -8.48 3.92
C LEU A 91 1.31 -7.62 4.78
N GLY A 92 0.81 -6.51 5.31
CA GLY A 92 1.54 -5.74 6.31
C GLY A 92 0.65 -4.80 7.11
N TYR A 93 1.20 -4.28 8.20
CA TYR A 93 0.50 -3.44 9.16
C TYR A 93 1.41 -2.28 9.58
N SER A 94 0.80 -1.19 10.03
CA SER A 94 1.53 -0.10 10.67
C SER A 94 1.63 -0.42 12.16
N ASN A 95 2.83 -0.65 12.66
CA ASN A 95 3.08 -0.94 14.07
C ASN A 95 2.87 0.33 14.90
N GLU A 96 1.92 0.30 15.84
CA GLU A 96 1.53 1.46 16.65
C GLU A 96 2.61 1.84 17.68
N LEU A 97 3.51 0.92 18.05
CA LEU A 97 4.63 1.16 18.97
C LEU A 97 5.83 1.81 18.28
N THR A 98 6.12 1.39 17.03
CA THR A 98 7.30 1.87 16.30
C THR A 98 6.98 2.95 15.27
N GLY A 99 5.69 3.13 14.94
CA GLY A 99 5.21 4.01 13.87
C GLY A 99 5.67 3.57 12.48
N LYS A 100 6.24 2.37 12.35
CA LYS A 100 6.80 1.85 11.10
C LYS A 100 5.88 0.79 10.50
N PHE A 101 5.92 0.69 9.17
CA PHE A 101 5.28 -0.41 8.48
C PHE A 101 6.12 -1.69 8.65
N GLU A 102 5.45 -2.78 8.98
CA GLU A 102 6.02 -4.10 9.13
C GLU A 102 5.24 -5.08 8.25
N LEU A 103 5.95 -6.02 7.63
CA LEU A 103 5.33 -7.10 6.89
C LEU A 103 4.82 -8.15 7.86
N ALA A 104 3.62 -8.67 7.61
CA ALA A 104 3.11 -9.80 8.38
C ALA A 104 3.98 -11.03 8.08
N GLU A 105 4.51 -11.68 9.12
CA GLU A 105 5.22 -12.97 9.01
C GLU A 105 4.33 -14.05 8.37
N PRO A 106 4.91 -15.07 7.72
CA PRO A 106 4.44 -15.56 6.44
C PRO A 106 3.04 -16.19 6.53
N MET A 107 2.04 -15.47 6.03
CA MET A 107 0.80 -16.12 5.60
C MET A 107 1.11 -17.03 4.42
N ARG A 108 0.58 -18.25 4.49
CA ARG A 108 0.77 -19.29 3.47
C ARG A 108 0.38 -18.75 2.10
N PHE A 109 1.37 -18.63 1.22
CA PHE A 109 1.08 -18.47 -0.20
C PHE A 109 0.30 -19.69 -0.65
N PHE A 110 -0.91 -19.48 -1.17
CA PHE A 110 -1.64 -20.56 -1.80
C PHE A 110 -1.06 -20.74 -3.20
N LYS A 111 -0.29 -21.80 -3.37
CA LYS A 111 -0.03 -22.33 -4.71
C LYS A 111 -1.28 -23.15 -5.10
N PRO A 112 -2.00 -22.79 -6.17
CA PRO A 112 -3.06 -23.66 -6.69
C PRO A 112 -2.48 -25.04 -7.04
N ASP A 113 -3.20 -26.12 -6.73
CA ASP A 113 -2.80 -27.48 -7.10
C ASP A 113 -2.90 -27.63 -8.62
N GLY A 114 -1.76 -27.84 -9.29
CA GLY A 114 -1.66 -28.08 -10.73
C GLY A 114 -0.65 -27.19 -11.46
N ALA A 115 -0.46 -27.46 -12.76
CA ALA A 115 0.27 -26.58 -13.65
C ALA A 115 -0.67 -25.44 -14.07
N VAL A 116 -0.58 -24.29 -13.39
CA VAL A 116 -1.31 -23.10 -13.81
C VAL A 116 -0.39 -22.31 -14.75
N ASP A 117 -0.64 -22.48 -16.04
CA ASP A 117 0.01 -21.74 -17.11
C ASP A 117 -0.84 -20.50 -17.42
N ASP A 118 -0.47 -19.37 -16.82
CA ASP A 118 -1.16 -18.07 -17.00
C ASP A 118 -0.91 -17.44 -18.39
N THR A 119 -0.24 -18.14 -19.33
CA THR A 119 0.00 -17.65 -20.71
C THR A 119 -0.97 -18.21 -21.75
N GLN A 120 -1.88 -19.13 -21.39
CA GLN A 120 -2.77 -19.79 -22.34
C GLN A 120 -4.01 -18.98 -22.78
N THR A 121 -4.22 -17.79 -22.20
CA THR A 121 -5.33 -16.89 -22.58
C THR A 121 -4.86 -15.56 -23.19
N LEU A 122 -3.63 -15.50 -23.71
CA LEU A 122 -3.18 -14.42 -24.58
C LEU A 122 -3.58 -14.69 -26.04
#